data_AF-A0A2H8TDA0-F1
#
_entry.id   AF-A0A2H8TDA0-F1
#
_cell.length_a   1.000
_cell.length_b   1.000
_cell.length_c   1.000
_cell.angle_alpha   90.00
_cell.angle_beta   90.00
_cell.angle_gamma   90.00
#
_symmetry.space_group_name_H-M   'P 1'
#
loop_
_entity.id
_entity.type
_entity.pdbx_description
1 polymer ?
#
loop_
_entity_poly.entity_id
_entity_poly.type
_entity_poly.pdbx_seq_one_letter_code
_entity_poly.pdbx_strand_id
1 'polypeptide(L)'
;MLAGDLQQLSATLKHLVAVVDRSVHRVPLDRIPYPCYGCQDRMCQSPTQQTSFVDDNDDRAKAAVQQQQHNNGGSVYDDADNSIPHIDSDPEDSSTQEKSYPSVDNDGITAMIHQQKQSQQSVRVPKSICDLSEDILTSGIQFPGAVDRQGNAIILWVEGQSGHSSETMSDVNAAELILYYASLRNRNERNSSLTILVHENSCTSIEFVDCVLELIKHQVSVDKVIFCTKRHAEGNRLKYSQIRCYAVNSYNGLLEFFEDSQIPSACGGPYTHSQLEWIDFYKELERLTYLSQTAGNRLVTAIADMGNVQQERNAISKFLDDSDIKNLLQNARQSMEILVQHARWLNEDRFVMSSFEDVKKFHSEVEGAAVRLEELLLQKKKKIMQAARVNALEVETHEVLSWLTNKGEHALVQHADLANSLPAIRQQEQDFEKFYFVSMVSNGFAQ
;
A
#
# COMPACT_ATOMS: atom_id res chain seq x y z
N MET A 1 10.99 9.35 2.89
CA MET A 1 10.71 8.24 3.85
C MET A 1 10.51 6.87 3.18
N LEU A 2 10.57 6.75 1.86
CA LEU A 2 9.83 5.72 1.10
C LEU A 2 10.40 4.29 1.11
N ALA A 3 11.72 4.10 1.23
CA ALA A 3 12.36 2.81 0.91
C ALA A 3 11.90 1.60 1.76
N GLY A 4 11.56 1.80 3.04
CA GLY A 4 11.10 0.72 3.92
C GLY A 4 9.73 0.16 3.52
N ASP A 5 8.78 1.06 3.23
CA ASP A 5 7.41 0.72 2.86
C ASP A 5 7.36 -0.02 1.52
N LEU A 6 8.21 0.38 0.56
CA LEU A 6 8.35 -0.29 -0.74
C LEU A 6 8.89 -1.71 -0.60
N GLN A 7 9.89 -1.93 0.26
CA GLN A 7 10.42 -3.27 0.53
C GLN A 7 9.39 -4.16 1.24
N GLN A 8 8.64 -3.63 2.21
CA GLN A 8 7.58 -4.36 2.89
C GLN A 8 6.44 -4.75 1.93
N LEU A 9 6.02 -3.83 1.04
CA LEU A 9 4.99 -4.11 0.04
C LEU A 9 5.47 -5.16 -0.98
N SER A 10 6.72 -5.06 -1.45
CA SER A 10 7.35 -6.08 -2.30
C SER A 10 7.37 -7.47 -1.66
N ALA A 11 7.77 -7.57 -0.39
CA ALA A 11 7.75 -8.83 0.36
C ALA A 11 6.31 -9.38 0.52
N THR A 12 5.35 -8.50 0.77
CA THR A 12 3.93 -8.85 0.88
C THR A 12 3.36 -9.39 -0.43
N LEU A 13 3.64 -8.74 -1.57
CA LEU A 13 3.24 -9.21 -2.90
C LEU A 13 3.82 -10.59 -3.23
N LYS A 14 5.12 -10.80 -2.97
CA LYS A 14 5.80 -12.10 -3.14
C LYS A 14 5.16 -13.20 -2.29
N HIS A 15 4.79 -12.88 -1.04
CA HIS A 15 4.09 -13.81 -0.16
C HIS A 15 2.69 -14.16 -0.71
N LEU A 16 1.90 -13.17 -1.13
CA LEU A 16 0.57 -13.37 -1.70
C LEU A 16 0.60 -14.23 -2.97
N VAL A 17 1.53 -13.97 -3.89
CA VAL A 17 1.74 -14.82 -5.08
C VAL A 17 1.94 -16.28 -4.68
N ALA A 18 2.80 -16.54 -3.70
CA ALA A 18 3.06 -17.90 -3.21
C ALA A 18 1.85 -18.54 -2.48
N VAL A 19 1.04 -17.75 -1.77
CA VAL A 19 -0.19 -18.23 -1.12
C VAL A 19 -1.25 -18.59 -2.17
N VAL A 20 -1.46 -17.73 -3.17
CA VAL A 20 -2.41 -17.99 -4.26
C VAL A 20 -1.97 -19.21 -5.06
N ASP A 21 -0.69 -19.33 -5.43
CA ASP A 21 -0.12 -20.48 -6.15
C ASP A 21 -0.37 -21.80 -5.40
N ARG A 22 -0.10 -21.83 -4.09
CA ARG A 22 -0.44 -22.98 -3.23
C ARG A 22 -1.94 -23.26 -3.21
N SER A 23 -2.79 -22.24 -3.20
CA SER A 23 -4.26 -22.42 -3.24
C SER A 23 -4.74 -23.03 -4.56
N VAL A 24 -4.07 -22.72 -5.69
CA VAL A 24 -4.39 -23.33 -7.00
C VAL A 24 -4.02 -24.81 -7.04
N HIS A 25 -2.94 -25.21 -6.36
CA HIS A 25 -2.44 -26.59 -6.36
C HIS A 25 -3.11 -27.49 -5.31
N ARG A 26 -3.74 -26.94 -4.28
CA ARG A 26 -4.52 -27.71 -3.30
C ARG A 26 -5.70 -28.42 -3.95
N VAL A 27 -5.74 -29.75 -3.82
CA VAL A 27 -6.96 -30.54 -4.00
C VAL A 27 -7.77 -30.41 -2.70
N PRO A 28 -9.07 -30.03 -2.75
CA PRO A 28 -9.93 -30.11 -1.58
C PRO A 28 -10.07 -31.59 -1.20
N LEU A 29 -9.51 -32.00 -0.06
CA LEU A 29 -9.58 -33.39 0.41
C LEU A 29 -11.02 -33.81 0.68
N ASP A 30 -11.87 -32.85 1.05
CA ASP A 30 -13.32 -32.98 1.24
C ASP A 30 -14.09 -33.37 -0.05
N ARG A 31 -13.42 -33.31 -1.21
CA ARG A 31 -13.95 -33.77 -2.51
C ARG A 31 -13.37 -35.12 -2.95
N ILE A 32 -12.61 -35.80 -2.11
CA ILE A 32 -12.31 -37.22 -2.30
C ILE A 32 -13.48 -38.00 -1.70
N PRO A 33 -14.29 -38.73 -2.49
CA PRO A 33 -15.32 -39.58 -1.93
C PRO A 33 -14.64 -40.77 -1.24
N TYR A 34 -14.39 -40.63 0.04
CA TYR A 34 -14.21 -41.77 0.94
C TYR A 34 -15.61 -42.21 1.38
N PRO A 35 -15.99 -43.49 1.21
CA PRO A 35 -15.10 -44.64 1.24
C PRO A 35 -14.76 -45.27 -0.12
N CYS A 36 -13.65 -45.99 -0.11
CA CYS A 36 -13.29 -47.01 -1.09
C CYS A 36 -14.40 -48.07 -1.25
N TYR A 37 -15.21 -47.97 -2.32
CA TYR A 37 -16.29 -48.93 -2.64
C TYR A 37 -15.83 -50.38 -2.95
N GLY A 38 -14.51 -50.63 -2.97
CA GLY A 38 -13.92 -51.97 -3.12
C GLY A 38 -13.21 -52.50 -1.86
N CYS A 39 -13.21 -51.75 -0.75
CA CYS A 39 -12.48 -52.14 0.46
C CYS A 39 -13.32 -53.12 1.30
N GLN A 40 -13.47 -54.32 0.77
CA GLN A 40 -14.18 -55.44 1.40
C GLN A 40 -13.33 -56.19 2.44
N ASP A 41 -12.08 -55.79 2.63
CA ASP A 41 -11.19 -56.33 3.67
C ASP A 41 -11.21 -55.50 4.96
N ARG A 42 -11.40 -56.22 6.07
CA ARG A 42 -11.33 -55.70 7.42
C ARG A 42 -9.92 -55.16 7.69
N MET A 43 -9.78 -53.84 7.92
CA MET A 43 -8.80 -53.20 8.84
C MET A 43 -8.84 -51.66 8.72
N CYS A 44 -10.01 -51.05 8.91
CA CYS A 44 -10.16 -49.60 9.11
C CYS A 44 -11.13 -49.32 10.27
N GLN A 45 -10.77 -49.78 11.47
CA GLN A 45 -11.39 -49.31 12.70
C GLN A 45 -10.57 -48.14 13.24
N SER A 46 -11.21 -46.98 13.39
CA SER A 46 -10.73 -45.93 14.27
C SER A 46 -10.69 -46.45 15.72
N PRO A 47 -9.72 -46.04 16.55
CA PRO A 47 -9.58 -46.56 17.91
C PRO A 47 -10.62 -45.95 18.85
N THR A 48 -11.76 -46.63 19.03
CA THR A 48 -12.74 -46.29 20.06
C THR A 48 -12.21 -46.75 21.43
N GLN A 49 -11.90 -45.80 22.33
CA GLN A 49 -11.73 -46.14 23.74
C GLN A 49 -13.10 -46.43 24.37
N GLN A 50 -13.27 -47.64 24.90
CA GLN A 50 -14.41 -48.03 25.72
C GLN A 50 -14.04 -47.97 27.21
N THR A 51 -14.93 -47.40 28.04
CA THR A 51 -15.17 -47.82 29.44
C THR A 51 -16.63 -47.60 29.85
N SER A 52 -17.51 -48.49 29.36
CA SER A 52 -18.54 -49.26 30.09
C SER A 52 -19.27 -48.75 31.36
N PHE A 53 -20.56 -49.16 31.45
CA PHE A 53 -21.47 -49.30 32.63
C PHE A 53 -22.20 -48.02 33.11
N VAL A 54 -23.50 -48.01 33.52
CA VAL A 54 -24.54 -49.03 33.79
C VAL A 54 -25.91 -48.59 33.20
N ASP A 55 -26.87 -49.52 33.10
CA ASP A 55 -28.31 -49.36 32.77
C ASP A 55 -29.06 -48.24 33.54
N ASP A 56 -30.14 -47.69 32.96
CA ASP A 56 -31.52 -48.08 33.34
C ASP A 56 -32.60 -47.54 32.34
N ASN A 57 -33.84 -48.00 32.50
CA ASN A 57 -35.03 -47.74 31.68
C ASN A 57 -35.53 -46.27 31.76
N ASP A 58 -36.18 -45.74 30.71
CA ASP A 58 -37.65 -45.88 30.56
C ASP A 58 -38.28 -45.13 29.35
N ASP A 59 -39.41 -45.68 28.95
CA ASP A 59 -40.55 -45.15 28.18
C ASP A 59 -40.72 -43.61 27.98
N ARG A 60 -41.14 -43.19 26.76
CA ARG A 60 -42.54 -42.77 26.46
C ARG A 60 -42.76 -41.67 25.37
N ALA A 61 -43.76 -41.97 24.52
CA ALA A 61 -44.70 -41.07 23.80
C ALA A 61 -44.30 -40.27 22.54
N LYS A 62 -45.22 -40.38 21.57
CA LYS A 62 -45.39 -39.59 20.34
C LYS A 62 -46.39 -38.45 20.57
N ALA A 63 -46.24 -37.32 19.87
CA ALA A 63 -47.28 -36.45 19.26
C ALA A 63 -46.64 -35.08 18.95
N ALA A 64 -46.63 -34.49 17.75
CA ALA A 64 -47.65 -34.27 16.71
C ALA A 64 -48.44 -32.95 16.83
N VAL A 65 -47.98 -31.94 16.08
CA VAL A 65 -48.74 -30.96 15.24
C VAL A 65 -49.93 -30.18 15.84
N GLN A 66 -49.81 -28.85 15.89
CA GLN A 66 -50.68 -27.81 15.24
C GLN A 66 -50.02 -26.42 15.44
N GLN A 67 -49.86 -25.56 14.42
CA GLN A 67 -50.83 -24.58 13.85
C GLN A 67 -51.34 -23.56 14.90
N GLN A 68 -51.44 -22.24 14.68
CA GLN A 68 -51.62 -21.38 13.48
C GLN A 68 -51.15 -19.92 13.83
N GLN A 69 -50.43 -19.20 12.96
CA GLN A 69 -50.87 -18.10 12.03
C GLN A 69 -51.10 -16.67 12.61
N HIS A 70 -50.87 -15.69 11.70
CA HIS A 70 -51.19 -14.24 11.71
C HIS A 70 -50.35 -13.25 12.56
N ASN A 71 -50.32 -11.94 12.24
CA ASN A 71 -49.95 -11.21 10.99
C ASN A 71 -49.95 -9.68 11.28
N ASN A 72 -49.14 -8.89 10.55
CA ASN A 72 -49.13 -7.40 10.50
C ASN A 72 -48.87 -6.63 11.83
N GLY A 73 -48.39 -5.38 11.84
CA GLY A 73 -47.88 -4.53 10.75
C GLY A 73 -48.25 -3.04 10.88
N GLY A 74 -47.26 -2.14 10.98
CA GLY A 74 -47.40 -0.66 10.98
C GLY A 74 -47.89 -0.02 12.31
N SER A 75 -47.88 1.31 12.53
CA SER A 75 -47.21 2.43 11.82
C SER A 75 -47.45 3.78 12.55
N VAL A 76 -46.39 4.45 13.05
CA VAL A 76 -46.11 5.92 13.19
C VAL A 76 -47.13 6.91 13.87
N TYR A 77 -46.58 7.94 14.55
CA TYR A 77 -47.20 9.17 15.14
C TYR A 77 -47.91 8.99 16.53
N ASP A 78 -47.84 9.90 17.52
CA ASP A 78 -47.15 11.20 17.68
C ASP A 78 -46.97 11.63 19.17
N ASP A 79 -46.12 12.65 19.39
CA ASP A 79 -46.16 13.75 20.41
C ASP A 79 -45.85 13.66 21.94
N ALA A 80 -45.09 14.69 22.34
CA ALA A 80 -45.18 15.58 23.54
C ALA A 80 -44.42 15.33 24.88
N ASP A 81 -43.75 16.44 25.29
CA ASP A 81 -43.43 16.96 26.63
C ASP A 81 -42.78 16.09 27.74
N ASN A 82 -41.52 16.45 28.11
CA ASN A 82 -41.31 17.36 29.27
C ASN A 82 -39.86 17.85 29.49
N SER A 83 -39.72 19.18 29.52
CA SER A 83 -39.08 19.99 30.58
C SER A 83 -37.64 19.74 31.09
N ILE A 84 -36.77 20.70 30.80
CA ILE A 84 -35.54 21.04 31.56
C ILE A 84 -35.87 22.17 32.56
N PRO A 85 -35.43 22.12 33.84
CA PRO A 85 -35.45 23.28 34.72
C PRO A 85 -34.12 24.05 34.71
N HIS A 86 -34.23 25.38 34.84
CA HIS A 86 -33.11 26.32 34.91
C HIS A 86 -32.73 26.67 36.37
N ILE A 87 -31.67 27.48 36.47
CA ILE A 87 -31.09 28.13 37.66
C ILE A 87 -32.13 28.93 38.47
N ASP A 88 -31.96 28.97 39.80
CA ASP A 88 -32.43 30.05 40.67
C ASP A 88 -31.24 30.72 41.41
N SER A 89 -31.33 32.03 41.58
CA SER A 89 -30.42 32.90 42.37
C SER A 89 -30.80 32.83 43.87
N ASP A 90 -30.26 33.59 44.86
CA ASP A 90 -29.58 34.88 44.95
C ASP A 90 -29.02 35.01 46.42
N PRO A 91 -28.78 36.19 47.05
CA PRO A 91 -27.63 37.10 46.97
C PRO A 91 -26.93 37.29 48.36
N GLU A 92 -26.06 38.32 48.51
CA GLU A 92 -25.98 39.28 49.67
C GLU A 92 -24.72 40.19 49.55
N ASP A 93 -24.77 41.42 50.10
CA ASP A 93 -23.77 42.52 49.99
C ASP A 93 -23.49 43.11 51.40
N SER A 94 -22.48 43.90 51.76
CA SER A 94 -21.57 44.77 51.00
C SER A 94 -20.29 45.14 51.80
N SER A 95 -19.37 45.90 51.17
CA SER A 95 -18.29 46.70 51.81
C SER A 95 -17.12 45.91 52.44
N THR A 96 -15.90 46.45 52.67
CA THR A 96 -15.42 47.85 52.66
C THR A 96 -13.97 47.95 52.13
N GLN A 97 -13.47 49.17 51.85
CA GLN A 97 -12.11 49.47 51.36
C GLN A 97 -11.01 49.28 52.41
N GLU A 98 -9.78 48.94 51.98
CA GLU A 98 -8.56 49.58 52.52
C GLU A 98 -7.39 49.56 51.51
N LYS A 99 -6.44 50.49 51.65
CA LYS A 99 -5.35 50.77 50.68
C LYS A 99 -4.00 50.24 51.17
N SER A 100 -3.16 49.72 50.27
CA SER A 100 -1.69 49.77 50.41
C SER A 100 -0.93 49.56 49.09
N TYR A 101 0.03 50.47 48.87
CA TYR A 101 1.14 50.63 47.91
C TYR A 101 1.56 49.53 46.89
N PRO A 102 2.24 49.90 45.78
CA PRO A 102 2.34 49.07 44.58
C PRO A 102 3.52 48.08 44.58
N SER A 103 3.28 46.85 44.09
CA SER A 103 4.34 46.01 43.51
C SER A 103 4.60 46.43 42.06
N VAL A 104 5.86 46.38 41.65
CA VAL A 104 6.26 46.56 40.25
C VAL A 104 6.32 45.17 39.63
N ASP A 105 5.22 44.74 39.01
CA ASP A 105 5.13 43.42 38.43
C ASP A 105 5.95 43.36 37.13
N ASN A 106 6.91 42.44 37.09
CA ASN A 106 8.02 42.41 36.11
C ASN A 106 7.63 41.69 34.80
N ASP A 107 6.33 41.58 34.53
CA ASP A 107 5.76 40.63 33.57
C ASP A 107 5.90 41.07 32.11
N GLY A 108 6.16 42.35 31.85
CA GLY A 108 6.46 42.85 30.51
C GLY A 108 7.78 42.30 29.95
N ILE A 109 8.80 42.08 30.80
CA ILE A 109 10.11 41.58 30.36
C ILE A 109 10.06 40.06 30.16
N THR A 110 9.42 39.33 31.07
CA THR A 110 9.28 37.87 30.97
C THR A 110 8.47 37.46 29.74
N ALA A 111 7.41 38.20 29.39
CA ALA A 111 6.64 37.98 28.17
C ALA A 111 7.47 38.20 26.88
N MET A 112 8.29 39.27 26.83
CA MET A 112 9.18 39.52 25.69
C MET A 112 10.29 38.45 25.58
N ILE A 113 10.86 38.01 26.70
CA ILE A 113 11.87 36.93 26.72
C ILE A 113 11.25 35.59 26.30
N HIS A 114 9.99 35.29 26.69
CA HIS A 114 9.31 34.08 26.22
C HIS A 114 8.94 34.13 24.73
N GLN A 115 8.55 35.29 24.20
CA GLN A 115 8.37 35.45 22.74
C GLN A 115 9.68 35.33 21.95
N GLN A 116 10.80 35.86 22.46
CA GLN A 116 12.12 35.69 21.83
C GLN A 116 12.72 34.29 21.96
N LYS A 117 12.15 33.41 22.80
CA LYS A 117 12.62 32.02 22.97
C LYS A 117 11.71 30.97 22.32
N GLN A 118 10.64 31.39 21.65
CA GLN A 118 9.68 30.53 20.95
C GLN A 118 9.55 30.83 19.44
N SER A 119 10.57 31.44 18.82
CA SER A 119 10.70 31.52 17.36
C SER A 119 11.76 30.57 16.79
N GLN A 120 11.88 29.36 17.35
CA GLN A 120 12.43 28.24 16.59
C GLN A 120 11.40 27.85 15.52
N GLN A 121 11.45 28.52 14.36
CA GLN A 121 10.74 28.07 13.18
C GLN A 121 11.29 26.70 12.80
N SER A 122 10.59 25.63 13.18
CA SER A 122 10.94 24.28 12.80
C SER A 122 10.70 24.11 11.30
N VAL A 123 11.76 24.27 10.51
CA VAL A 123 11.70 24.09 9.06
C VAL A 123 11.21 22.68 8.76
N ARG A 124 10.14 22.56 7.97
CA ARG A 124 9.61 21.26 7.54
C ARG A 124 10.60 20.56 6.62
N VAL A 125 10.59 19.22 6.63
CA VAL A 125 11.23 18.43 5.58
C VAL A 125 10.16 18.14 4.51
N PRO A 126 10.29 18.67 3.27
CA PRO A 126 9.40 18.31 2.17
C PRO A 126 9.45 16.80 1.92
N LYS A 127 8.31 16.20 1.59
CA LYS A 127 8.17 14.75 1.35
C LYS A 127 8.16 14.41 -0.13
N SER A 128 7.80 15.37 -0.97
CA SER A 128 7.71 15.29 -2.42
C SER A 128 8.36 16.52 -3.06
N ILE A 129 8.90 16.40 -4.28
CA ILE A 129 9.31 17.57 -5.06
C ILE A 129 8.15 18.54 -5.34
N CYS A 130 6.92 18.03 -5.40
CA CYS A 130 5.70 18.81 -5.60
C CYS A 130 5.29 19.63 -4.35
N ASP A 131 5.94 19.42 -3.20
CA ASP A 131 5.78 20.26 -2.00
C ASP A 131 6.56 21.60 -2.11
N LEU A 132 7.31 21.80 -3.20
CA LEU A 132 8.18 22.96 -3.48
C LEU A 132 7.71 23.67 -4.76
N SER A 133 7.80 25.00 -4.81
CA SER A 133 7.44 25.77 -6.01
C SER A 133 8.54 25.72 -7.07
N GLU A 134 8.19 25.98 -8.33
CA GLU A 134 9.15 25.97 -9.44
C GLU A 134 10.18 27.10 -9.31
N ASP A 135 9.81 28.25 -8.73
CA ASP A 135 10.74 29.33 -8.41
C ASP A 135 11.80 28.91 -7.36
N ILE A 136 11.38 28.12 -6.35
CA ILE A 136 12.29 27.54 -5.36
C ILE A 136 13.25 26.55 -6.04
N LEU A 137 12.71 25.65 -6.87
CA LEU A 137 13.49 24.63 -7.57
C LEU A 137 14.46 25.21 -8.63
N THR A 138 14.19 26.42 -9.14
CA THR A 138 15.04 27.13 -10.13
C THR A 138 15.87 28.28 -9.53
N SER A 139 15.79 28.48 -8.20
CA SER A 139 16.44 29.57 -7.44
C SER A 139 17.97 29.63 -7.48
N GLY A 140 18.64 28.62 -8.04
CA GLY A 140 20.10 28.52 -8.12
C GLY A 140 20.75 27.66 -7.04
N ILE A 141 19.97 27.16 -6.06
CA ILE A 141 20.40 26.04 -5.20
C ILE A 141 20.17 24.74 -5.98
N GLN A 142 21.23 23.97 -6.21
CA GLN A 142 21.23 22.79 -7.07
C GLN A 142 21.85 21.58 -6.36
N PHE A 143 21.34 20.39 -6.66
CA PHE A 143 21.91 19.12 -6.21
C PHE A 143 22.47 18.34 -7.42
N PRO A 144 23.71 18.60 -7.84
CA PRO A 144 24.28 18.00 -9.05
C PRO A 144 24.66 16.51 -8.90
N GLY A 145 24.60 15.95 -7.70
CA GLY A 145 25.02 14.57 -7.42
C GLY A 145 26.54 14.33 -7.35
N ALA A 146 27.35 15.35 -7.63
CA ALA A 146 28.79 15.33 -7.42
C ALA A 146 29.18 15.25 -5.92
N VAL A 147 30.39 14.76 -5.63
CA VAL A 147 30.91 14.58 -4.26
C VAL A 147 32.27 15.23 -4.03
N ASP A 148 32.57 15.58 -2.78
CA ASP A 148 33.92 16.00 -2.37
C ASP A 148 34.89 14.80 -2.21
N ARG A 149 36.18 15.08 -1.98
CA ARG A 149 37.21 14.05 -1.72
C ARG A 149 36.96 13.19 -0.47
N GLN A 150 36.02 13.56 0.39
CA GLN A 150 35.57 12.75 1.52
C GLN A 150 34.27 12.01 1.19
N GLY A 151 33.75 12.08 -0.04
CA GLY A 151 32.50 11.45 -0.46
C GLY A 151 31.23 12.14 0.06
N ASN A 152 31.32 13.36 0.58
CA ASN A 152 30.13 14.12 0.98
C ASN A 152 29.47 14.72 -0.27
N ALA A 153 28.14 14.65 -0.33
CA ALA A 153 27.38 15.15 -1.46
C ALA A 153 27.41 16.69 -1.52
N ILE A 154 27.56 17.24 -2.72
CA ILE A 154 27.67 18.68 -2.96
C ILE A 154 26.28 19.30 -3.12
N ILE A 155 26.04 20.42 -2.44
CA ILE A 155 24.98 21.39 -2.80
C ILE A 155 25.69 22.57 -3.45
N LEU A 156 25.34 22.87 -4.70
CA LEU A 156 25.88 24.02 -5.43
C LEU A 156 24.92 25.20 -5.30
N TRP A 157 25.44 26.35 -4.87
CA TRP A 157 24.74 27.63 -4.94
C TRP A 157 25.32 28.44 -6.10
N VAL A 158 24.52 28.66 -7.13
CA VAL A 158 24.86 29.45 -8.31
C VAL A 158 23.76 30.49 -8.57
N GLU A 159 23.95 31.36 -9.55
CA GLU A 159 22.91 32.27 -10.02
C GLU A 159 21.69 31.47 -10.54
N GLY A 160 20.48 31.88 -10.14
CA GLY A 160 19.24 31.22 -10.54
C GLY A 160 18.95 31.34 -12.04
N GLN A 161 18.15 30.41 -12.58
CA GLN A 161 17.78 30.43 -14.00
C GLN A 161 16.53 31.27 -14.29
N SER A 162 15.78 31.67 -13.26
CA SER A 162 14.58 32.48 -13.37
C SER A 162 14.92 33.94 -13.66
N GLY A 163 14.74 34.36 -14.92
CA GLY A 163 14.77 35.78 -15.31
C GLY A 163 13.59 36.63 -14.79
N HIS A 164 12.78 36.07 -13.88
CA HIS A 164 11.66 36.74 -13.24
C HIS A 164 12.15 37.48 -11.99
N SER A 165 11.86 38.77 -11.94
CA SER A 165 12.41 39.69 -10.95
C SER A 165 11.84 39.48 -9.54
N SER A 166 12.76 39.39 -8.57
CA SER A 166 12.63 40.07 -7.27
C SER A 166 11.56 39.57 -6.28
N GLU A 167 11.53 38.27 -6.00
CA GLU A 167 11.42 37.85 -4.59
C GLU A 167 12.76 37.27 -4.14
N THR A 168 13.35 37.86 -3.10
CA THR A 168 14.56 37.32 -2.47
C THR A 168 14.20 36.00 -1.80
N MET A 169 14.83 34.91 -2.25
CA MET A 169 14.66 33.57 -1.68
C MET A 169 14.76 33.62 -0.15
N SER A 170 13.74 33.12 0.55
CA SER A 170 13.72 33.16 2.01
C SER A 170 14.62 32.08 2.61
N ASP A 171 15.16 32.35 3.80
CA ASP A 171 16.02 31.41 4.53
C ASP A 171 15.31 30.07 4.76
N VAL A 172 14.00 30.12 5.02
CA VAL A 172 13.13 28.95 5.23
C VAL A 172 12.97 28.15 3.93
N ASN A 173 12.68 28.79 2.80
CA ASN A 173 12.51 28.10 1.52
C ASN A 173 13.83 27.43 1.06
N ALA A 174 14.96 28.11 1.26
CA ALA A 174 16.29 27.56 0.99
C ALA A 174 16.60 26.37 1.90
N ALA A 175 16.26 26.47 3.19
CA ALA A 175 16.39 25.38 4.15
C ALA A 175 15.51 24.17 3.76
N GLU A 176 14.24 24.37 3.41
CA GLU A 176 13.33 23.31 2.95
C GLU A 176 13.89 22.58 1.72
N LEU A 177 14.41 23.31 0.74
CA LEU A 177 14.99 22.75 -0.48
C LEU A 177 16.23 21.89 -0.17
N ILE A 178 17.13 22.38 0.68
CA ILE A 178 18.31 21.61 1.10
C ILE A 178 17.90 20.37 1.92
N LEU A 179 16.85 20.46 2.75
CA LEU A 179 16.30 19.31 3.48
C LEU A 179 15.69 18.27 2.54
N TYR A 180 15.00 18.70 1.47
CA TYR A 180 14.50 17.80 0.43
C TYR A 180 15.66 17.08 -0.28
N TYR A 181 16.65 17.81 -0.80
CA TYR A 181 17.85 17.23 -1.42
C TYR A 181 18.60 16.28 -0.46
N ALA A 182 18.72 16.66 0.81
CA ALA A 182 19.36 15.82 1.82
C ALA A 182 18.62 14.49 2.05
N SER A 183 17.30 14.45 1.79
CA SER A 183 16.44 13.27 1.94
C SER A 183 16.52 12.26 0.78
N LEU A 184 17.01 12.71 -0.39
CA LEU A 184 17.22 11.87 -1.58
C LEU A 184 18.48 11.00 -1.49
N ARG A 185 19.41 11.35 -0.60
CA ARG A 185 20.67 10.63 -0.40
C ARG A 185 20.42 9.25 0.21
N ASN A 186 21.10 8.24 -0.31
CA ASN A 186 20.87 6.85 0.08
C ASN A 186 21.31 6.60 1.53
N ARG A 187 20.48 5.90 2.31
CA ARG A 187 20.71 5.62 3.74
C ARG A 187 21.87 4.68 4.04
N ASN A 188 22.38 3.99 3.02
CA ASN A 188 23.44 2.98 3.15
C ASN A 188 24.86 3.55 2.99
N GLU A 189 25.01 4.87 2.77
CA GLU A 189 26.31 5.49 2.58
C GLU A 189 26.97 5.83 3.93
N ARG A 190 28.27 5.53 4.05
CA ARG A 190 29.03 5.76 5.30
C ARG A 190 29.18 7.24 5.63
N ASN A 191 29.04 8.11 4.63
CA ASN A 191 29.29 9.55 4.72
C ASN A 191 27.96 10.27 4.40
N SER A 192 27.28 10.77 5.44
CA SER A 192 25.94 11.36 5.35
C SER A 192 25.94 12.89 5.44
N SER A 193 27.11 13.52 5.41
CA SER A 193 27.25 14.97 5.47
C SER A 193 27.11 15.63 4.08
N LEU A 194 26.80 16.92 4.07
CA LEU A 194 26.83 17.78 2.89
C LEU A 194 28.10 18.63 2.87
N THR A 195 28.55 18.97 1.67
CA THR A 195 29.49 20.08 1.42
C THR A 195 28.76 21.14 0.60
N ILE A 196 28.71 22.38 1.10
CA ILE A 196 28.05 23.49 0.40
C ILE A 196 29.10 24.23 -0.42
N LEU A 197 28.87 24.42 -1.71
CA LEU A 197 29.75 25.14 -2.64
C LEU A 197 29.01 26.37 -3.16
N VAL A 198 29.45 27.57 -2.79
CA VAL A 198 28.82 28.85 -3.17
C VAL A 198 29.65 29.50 -4.27
N HIS A 199 29.09 29.59 -5.47
CA HIS A 199 29.74 30.18 -6.64
C HIS A 199 29.79 31.72 -6.58
N GLU A 200 30.80 32.33 -7.22
CA GLU A 200 31.01 33.79 -7.19
C GLU A 200 29.81 34.57 -7.76
N ASN A 201 29.12 33.99 -8.75
CA ASN A 201 27.96 34.61 -9.41
C ASN A 201 26.64 34.47 -8.61
N SER A 202 26.60 33.68 -7.53
CA SER A 202 25.33 33.43 -6.80
C SER A 202 24.68 34.68 -6.20
N CYS A 203 25.42 35.79 -6.09
CA CYS A 203 25.01 37.04 -5.44
C CYS A 203 24.55 36.90 -3.97
N THR A 204 24.71 35.72 -3.35
CA THR A 204 24.31 35.45 -1.97
C THR A 204 25.31 35.99 -0.97
N SER A 205 24.82 36.49 0.17
CA SER A 205 25.68 36.93 1.28
C SER A 205 26.08 35.76 2.17
N ILE A 206 27.24 35.86 2.81
CA ILE A 206 27.73 34.83 3.75
C ILE A 206 26.76 34.70 4.94
N GLU A 207 26.18 35.83 5.38
CA GLU A 207 25.19 35.88 6.46
C GLU A 207 23.93 35.11 6.12
N PHE A 208 23.43 35.21 4.89
CA PHE A 208 22.23 34.49 4.44
C PHE A 208 22.47 32.98 4.39
N VAL A 209 23.61 32.55 3.82
CA VAL A 209 24.02 31.14 3.84
C VAL A 209 24.13 30.62 5.28
N ASP A 210 24.70 31.41 6.19
CA ASP A 210 24.84 31.03 7.60
C ASP A 210 23.49 30.91 8.33
N CYS A 211 22.54 31.82 8.07
CA CYS A 211 21.18 31.71 8.61
C CYS A 211 20.43 30.46 8.11
N VAL A 212 20.51 30.15 6.81
CA VAL A 212 19.94 28.92 6.23
C VAL A 212 20.54 27.68 6.88
N LEU A 213 21.85 27.66 7.10
CA LEU A 213 22.54 26.53 7.71
C LEU A 213 22.24 26.41 9.21
N GLU A 214 22.05 27.52 9.92
CA GLU A 214 21.59 27.55 11.31
C GLU A 214 20.22 26.87 11.48
N LEU A 215 19.30 27.05 10.52
CA LEU A 215 17.98 26.43 10.52
C LEU A 215 18.03 24.90 10.34
N ILE A 216 18.97 24.37 9.54
CA ILE A 216 19.03 22.93 9.20
C ILE A 216 20.04 22.11 10.01
N LYS A 217 20.96 22.74 10.77
CA LYS A 217 22.09 22.06 11.45
C LYS A 217 21.73 20.89 12.37
N HIS A 218 20.50 20.87 12.90
CA HIS A 218 19.99 19.80 13.76
C HIS A 218 19.29 18.67 13.00
N GLN A 219 18.99 18.86 11.72
CA GLN A 219 18.31 17.90 10.85
C GLN A 219 19.28 17.21 9.89
N VAL A 220 20.29 17.93 9.41
CA VAL A 220 21.27 17.44 8.42
C VAL A 220 22.69 17.85 8.82
N SER A 221 23.62 16.90 8.71
CA SER A 221 25.05 17.15 8.89
C SER A 221 25.62 17.91 7.69
N VAL A 222 26.33 19.01 7.96
CA VAL A 222 27.07 19.80 6.96
C VAL A 222 28.51 19.89 7.43
N ASP A 223 29.45 19.39 6.63
CA ASP A 223 30.86 19.25 7.02
C ASP A 223 31.64 20.57 6.90
N LYS A 224 31.37 21.29 5.81
CA LYS A 224 32.05 22.53 5.42
C LYS A 224 31.27 23.30 4.36
N VAL A 225 31.55 24.60 4.28
CA VAL A 225 31.10 25.53 3.24
C VAL A 225 32.31 26.09 2.51
N ILE A 226 32.28 26.09 1.19
CA ILE A 226 33.35 26.60 0.32
C ILE A 226 32.76 27.75 -0.49
N PHE A 227 33.28 28.95 -0.31
CA PHE A 227 32.91 30.13 -1.08
C PHE A 227 33.94 30.34 -2.20
N CYS A 228 33.51 30.24 -3.45
CA CYS A 228 34.27 30.68 -4.61
C CYS A 228 34.24 32.21 -4.65
N THR A 229 35.27 32.86 -4.11
CA THR A 229 35.30 34.33 -3.99
C THR A 229 36.73 34.86 -4.05
N LYS A 230 36.88 36.06 -4.62
CA LYS A 230 38.14 36.81 -4.62
C LYS A 230 38.41 37.50 -3.27
N ARG A 231 37.44 37.52 -2.33
CA ARG A 231 37.58 38.14 -1.00
C ARG A 231 37.88 37.06 0.04
N HIS A 232 38.87 37.28 0.89
CA HIS A 232 39.07 36.41 2.06
C HIS A 232 37.87 36.54 3.01
N ALA A 233 37.32 35.40 3.43
CA ALA A 233 36.40 35.35 4.57
C ALA A 233 37.21 35.56 5.87
N GLU A 234 36.73 36.43 6.75
CA GLU A 234 37.37 36.66 8.06
C GLU A 234 37.01 35.54 9.04
N GLY A 235 37.85 34.51 9.07
CA GLY A 235 37.74 33.38 10.00
C GLY A 235 37.43 32.04 9.32
N ASN A 236 37.65 30.96 10.07
CA ASN A 236 37.58 29.58 9.57
C ASN A 236 36.23 28.91 9.84
N ARG A 237 35.27 29.64 10.42
CA ARG A 237 33.92 29.17 10.77
C ARG A 237 32.89 30.28 10.56
N LEU A 238 31.69 29.87 10.18
CA LEU A 238 30.51 30.73 10.13
C LEU A 238 30.07 31.17 11.54
N LYS A 239 29.33 32.28 11.62
CA LYS A 239 29.04 33.01 12.86
C LYS A 239 27.90 32.38 13.67
N TYR A 240 26.83 31.95 13.01
CA TYR A 240 25.64 31.39 13.65
C TYR A 240 25.72 29.86 13.70
N SER A 241 25.81 29.23 12.53
CA SER A 241 25.86 27.77 12.37
C SER A 241 27.14 27.12 12.91
N GLN A 242 28.21 27.90 13.10
CA GLN A 242 29.55 27.44 13.52
C GLN A 242 30.20 26.40 12.59
N ILE A 243 29.67 26.19 11.38
CA ILE A 243 30.21 25.26 10.37
C ILE A 243 31.53 25.81 9.83
N ARG A 244 32.46 24.93 9.45
CA ARG A 244 33.75 25.30 8.84
C ARG A 244 33.53 26.00 7.50
N CYS A 245 34.16 27.15 7.29
CA CYS A 245 34.11 27.86 6.02
C CYS A 245 35.51 28.05 5.43
N TYR A 246 35.57 28.06 4.09
CA TYR A 246 36.79 28.23 3.30
C TYR A 246 36.50 29.22 2.16
N ALA A 247 37.44 30.13 1.90
CA ALA A 247 37.39 31.03 0.74
C ALA A 247 38.39 30.54 -0.31
N VAL A 248 37.90 30.22 -1.51
CA VAL A 248 38.70 29.69 -2.63
C VAL A 248 38.60 30.67 -3.80
N ASN A 249 39.75 31.08 -4.33
CA ASN A 249 39.85 32.10 -5.39
C ASN A 249 40.41 31.57 -6.72
N SER A 250 40.66 30.26 -6.83
CA SER A 250 41.26 29.64 -8.01
C SER A 250 40.85 28.17 -8.14
N TYR A 251 40.89 27.65 -9.37
CA TYR A 251 40.60 26.24 -9.67
C TYR A 251 41.50 25.26 -8.90
N ASN A 252 42.79 25.60 -8.73
CA ASN A 252 43.74 24.80 -7.95
C ASN A 252 43.33 24.67 -6.47
N GLY A 253 42.70 25.69 -5.89
CA GLY A 253 42.16 25.61 -4.53
C GLY A 253 40.92 24.70 -4.44
N LEU A 254 40.13 24.56 -5.51
CA LEU A 254 39.03 23.59 -5.55
C LEU A 254 39.57 22.15 -5.58
N LEU A 255 40.68 21.90 -6.27
CA LEU A 255 41.32 20.59 -6.32
C LEU A 255 41.83 20.09 -4.95
N GLU A 256 41.97 20.95 -3.94
CA GLU A 256 42.25 20.54 -2.54
C GLU A 256 41.04 19.82 -1.91
N PHE A 257 39.82 20.20 -2.30
CA PHE A 257 38.56 19.67 -1.73
C PHE A 257 37.86 18.65 -2.63
N PHE A 258 38.04 18.76 -3.95
CA PHE A 258 37.35 17.97 -4.97
C PHE A 258 38.32 17.18 -5.86
N GLU A 259 37.86 16.07 -6.42
CA GLU A 259 38.51 15.47 -7.58
C GLU A 259 38.14 16.28 -8.84
N ASP A 260 39.05 16.35 -9.82
CA ASP A 260 38.86 17.14 -11.03
C ASP A 260 37.54 16.80 -11.75
N SER A 261 37.24 15.51 -11.88
CA SER A 261 36.00 14.96 -12.44
C SER A 261 34.73 15.25 -11.63
N GLN A 262 34.82 15.85 -10.45
CA GLN A 262 33.69 16.17 -9.57
C GLN A 262 33.46 17.67 -9.39
N ILE A 263 34.31 18.53 -9.98
CA ILE A 263 34.11 19.98 -9.93
C ILE A 263 32.98 20.37 -10.91
N PRO A 264 31.89 21.01 -10.44
CA PRO A 264 30.79 21.43 -11.31
C PRO A 264 31.25 22.40 -12.41
N SER A 265 30.64 22.30 -13.59
CA SER A 265 30.95 23.13 -14.76
C SER A 265 30.73 24.63 -14.52
N ALA A 266 29.79 25.00 -13.65
CA ALA A 266 29.61 26.37 -13.16
C ALA A 266 30.87 26.95 -12.50
N CYS A 267 31.72 26.11 -11.89
CA CYS A 267 33.00 26.48 -11.28
C CYS A 267 34.20 26.24 -12.22
N GLY A 268 33.96 26.01 -13.51
CA GLY A 268 34.99 25.76 -14.52
C GLY A 268 35.49 24.31 -14.60
N GLY A 269 34.85 23.37 -13.90
CA GLY A 269 35.17 21.95 -13.98
C GLY A 269 34.47 21.19 -15.11
N PRO A 270 34.69 19.88 -15.23
CA PRO A 270 34.09 19.03 -16.26
C PRO A 270 32.69 18.52 -15.90
N TYR A 271 32.29 18.48 -14.61
CA TYR A 271 31.06 17.81 -14.18
C TYR A 271 29.82 18.62 -14.58
N THR A 272 28.98 18.08 -15.47
CA THR A 272 27.79 18.78 -15.96
C THR A 272 26.53 18.46 -15.16
N HIS A 273 25.68 19.46 -14.94
CA HIS A 273 24.38 19.31 -14.30
C HIS A 273 23.30 20.09 -15.05
N SER A 274 22.10 19.51 -15.18
CA SER A 274 20.93 20.17 -15.75
C SER A 274 19.80 20.17 -14.72
N GLN A 275 19.57 21.32 -14.09
CA GLN A 275 18.57 21.46 -13.03
C GLN A 275 17.15 21.15 -13.51
N LEU A 276 16.79 21.51 -14.75
CA LEU A 276 15.45 21.27 -15.29
C LEU A 276 15.19 19.77 -15.53
N GLU A 277 16.12 19.08 -16.20
CA GLU A 277 16.03 17.62 -16.40
C GLU A 277 16.01 16.87 -15.06
N TRP A 278 16.75 17.35 -14.07
CA TRP A 278 16.76 16.81 -12.71
C TRP A 278 15.39 16.97 -12.02
N ILE A 279 14.74 18.13 -12.16
CA ILE A 279 13.39 18.37 -11.63
C ILE A 279 12.37 17.43 -12.29
N ASP A 280 12.39 17.32 -13.62
CA ASP A 280 11.46 16.48 -14.36
C ASP A 280 11.69 15.00 -14.05
N PHE A 281 12.95 14.55 -13.92
CA PHE A 281 13.29 13.22 -13.45
C PHE A 281 12.66 12.91 -12.07
N TYR A 282 12.85 13.78 -11.07
CA TYR A 282 12.33 13.50 -9.72
C TYR A 282 10.80 13.61 -9.62
N LYS A 283 10.16 14.55 -10.36
CA LYS A 283 8.70 14.60 -10.52
C LYS A 283 8.17 13.27 -11.07
N GLU A 284 8.82 12.74 -12.10
CA GLU A 284 8.42 11.49 -12.75
C GLU A 284 8.74 10.24 -11.92
N LEU A 285 9.87 10.23 -11.20
CA LEU A 285 10.26 9.16 -10.27
C LEU A 285 9.24 9.00 -9.13
N GLU A 286 8.84 10.11 -8.52
CA GLU A 286 7.82 10.12 -7.46
C GLU A 286 6.45 9.69 -7.99
N ARG A 287 6.07 10.13 -9.21
CA ARG A 287 4.84 9.71 -9.89
C ARG A 287 4.81 8.20 -10.14
N LEU A 288 5.88 7.63 -10.70
CA LEU A 288 6.02 6.19 -10.93
C LEU A 288 5.93 5.39 -9.63
N THR A 289 6.60 5.89 -8.58
CA THR A 289 6.60 5.28 -7.24
C THR A 289 5.18 5.24 -6.68
N TYR A 290 4.45 6.36 -6.73
CA TYR A 290 3.06 6.45 -6.28
C TYR A 290 2.14 5.50 -7.06
N LEU A 291 2.23 5.46 -8.40
CA LEU A 291 1.41 4.58 -9.22
C LEU A 291 1.68 3.10 -8.92
N SER A 292 2.95 2.71 -8.83
CA SER A 292 3.36 1.33 -8.54
C SER A 292 2.97 0.92 -7.12
N GLN A 293 3.10 1.80 -6.13
CA GLN A 293 2.67 1.55 -4.75
C GLN A 293 1.14 1.42 -4.67
N THR A 294 0.39 2.27 -5.38
CA THR A 294 -1.08 2.24 -5.42
C THR A 294 -1.59 0.96 -6.09
N ALA A 295 -0.99 0.57 -7.21
CA ALA A 295 -1.27 -0.71 -7.87
C ALA A 295 -0.96 -1.90 -6.93
N GLY A 296 0.23 -1.92 -6.31
CA GLY A 296 0.62 -2.95 -5.36
C GLY A 296 -0.36 -3.10 -4.18
N ASN A 297 -0.77 -1.98 -3.58
CA ASN A 297 -1.76 -1.97 -2.51
C ASN A 297 -3.13 -2.49 -2.98
N ARG A 298 -3.58 -2.12 -4.19
CA ARG A 298 -4.84 -2.63 -4.77
C ARG A 298 -4.79 -4.14 -5.03
N LEU A 299 -3.67 -4.66 -5.54
CA LEU A 299 -3.46 -6.11 -5.69
C LEU A 299 -3.57 -6.84 -4.33
N VAL A 300 -2.94 -6.29 -3.28
CA VAL A 300 -3.00 -6.83 -1.91
C VAL A 300 -4.44 -6.88 -1.40
N THR A 301 -5.17 -5.76 -1.48
CA THR A 301 -6.57 -5.68 -1.02
C THR A 301 -7.46 -6.66 -1.79
N ALA A 302 -7.41 -6.66 -3.12
CA ALA A 302 -8.29 -7.50 -3.93
C ALA A 302 -8.09 -9.01 -3.68
N ILE A 303 -6.86 -9.44 -3.37
CA ILE A 303 -6.58 -10.84 -3.01
C ILE A 303 -7.02 -11.17 -1.57
N ALA A 304 -6.89 -10.23 -0.63
CA ALA A 304 -7.42 -10.41 0.72
C ALA A 304 -8.95 -10.63 0.70
N ASP A 305 -9.66 -9.86 -0.13
CA ASP A 305 -11.12 -10.00 -0.33
C ASP A 305 -11.53 -11.37 -0.90
N MET A 306 -10.65 -12.03 -1.68
CA MET A 306 -10.89 -13.39 -2.20
C MET A 306 -10.82 -14.50 -1.14
N GLY A 307 -10.37 -14.20 0.09
CA GLY A 307 -10.26 -15.19 1.16
C GLY A 307 -11.59 -15.82 1.60
N ASN A 308 -12.73 -15.26 1.19
CA ASN A 308 -14.06 -15.77 1.54
C ASN A 308 -14.60 -16.78 0.50
N VAL A 309 -14.53 -18.06 0.85
CA VAL A 309 -14.79 -19.23 -0.03
C VAL A 309 -16.14 -19.17 -0.75
N GLN A 310 -17.18 -18.62 -0.12
CA GLN A 310 -18.55 -18.64 -0.66
C GLN A 310 -18.75 -17.72 -1.88
N GLN A 311 -17.87 -16.75 -2.13
CA GLN A 311 -17.96 -15.81 -3.26
C GLN A 311 -16.70 -15.77 -4.13
N GLU A 312 -15.75 -16.70 -3.90
CA GLU A 312 -14.41 -16.73 -4.52
C GLU A 312 -14.45 -16.61 -6.06
N ARG A 313 -15.37 -17.29 -6.75
CA ARG A 313 -15.54 -17.20 -8.22
C ARG A 313 -15.88 -15.77 -8.70
N ASN A 314 -16.72 -15.06 -7.95
CA ASN A 314 -17.17 -13.72 -8.30
C ASN A 314 -16.06 -12.70 -8.00
N ALA A 315 -15.38 -12.85 -6.85
CA ALA A 315 -14.22 -12.04 -6.49
C ALA A 315 -13.06 -12.20 -7.50
N ILE A 316 -12.74 -13.43 -7.92
CA ILE A 316 -11.76 -13.68 -8.99
C ILE A 316 -12.17 -12.99 -10.29
N SER A 317 -13.44 -13.08 -10.70
CA SER A 317 -13.88 -12.45 -11.94
C SER A 317 -13.79 -10.93 -11.85
N LYS A 318 -14.27 -10.33 -10.75
CA LYS A 318 -14.16 -8.89 -10.49
C LYS A 318 -12.72 -8.38 -10.59
N PHE A 319 -11.74 -9.12 -10.05
CA PHE A 319 -10.32 -8.76 -10.15
C PHE A 319 -9.78 -8.86 -11.58
N LEU A 320 -10.10 -9.94 -12.29
CA LEU A 320 -9.67 -10.11 -13.69
C LEU A 320 -10.26 -9.04 -14.61
N ASP A 321 -11.45 -8.53 -14.28
CA ASP A 321 -12.16 -7.49 -15.01
C ASP A 321 -11.89 -6.07 -14.44
N ASP A 322 -10.98 -5.92 -13.47
CA ASP A 322 -10.67 -4.64 -12.79
C ASP A 322 -9.91 -3.69 -13.72
N SER A 323 -10.63 -2.69 -14.24
CA SER A 323 -10.07 -1.65 -15.10
C SER A 323 -9.10 -0.73 -14.37
N ASP A 324 -9.27 -0.51 -13.08
CA ASP A 324 -8.51 0.49 -12.33
C ASP A 324 -7.10 -0.02 -12.04
N ILE A 325 -6.96 -1.30 -11.65
CA ILE A 325 -5.67 -1.97 -11.54
C ILE A 325 -4.94 -1.98 -12.89
N LYS A 326 -5.66 -2.31 -13.98
CA LYS A 326 -5.09 -2.33 -15.34
C LYS A 326 -4.64 -0.93 -15.79
N ASN A 327 -5.43 0.11 -15.53
CA ASN A 327 -5.09 1.50 -15.83
C ASN A 327 -3.89 1.99 -15.01
N LEU A 328 -3.83 1.68 -13.70
CA LEU A 328 -2.69 2.04 -12.85
C LEU A 328 -1.38 1.40 -13.34
N LEU A 329 -1.40 0.11 -13.68
CA LEU A 329 -0.23 -0.59 -14.22
C LEU A 329 0.18 -0.05 -15.60
N GLN A 330 -0.79 0.29 -16.45
CA GLN A 330 -0.51 0.87 -17.77
C GLN A 330 0.08 2.29 -17.67
N ASN A 331 -0.46 3.12 -16.79
CA ASN A 331 0.07 4.47 -16.51
C ASN A 331 1.46 4.40 -15.88
N ALA A 332 1.74 3.37 -15.07
CA ALA A 332 3.06 3.11 -14.50
C ALA A 332 4.07 2.65 -15.57
N ARG A 333 3.67 1.79 -16.54
CA ARG A 333 4.53 1.44 -17.68
C ARG A 333 4.91 2.66 -18.52
N GLN A 334 3.93 3.50 -18.88
CA GLN A 334 4.19 4.75 -19.59
C GLN A 334 5.11 5.69 -18.79
N SER A 335 4.96 5.69 -17.46
CA SER A 335 5.82 6.46 -16.56
C SER A 335 7.27 5.95 -16.55
N MET A 336 7.45 4.62 -16.55
CA MET A 336 8.77 4.00 -16.69
C MET A 336 9.44 4.38 -18.02
N GLU A 337 8.70 4.40 -19.13
CA GLU A 337 9.23 4.78 -20.46
C GLU A 337 9.72 6.23 -20.51
N ILE A 338 9.04 7.15 -19.81
CA ILE A 338 9.46 8.56 -19.69
C ILE A 338 10.66 8.69 -18.75
N LEU A 339 10.61 8.05 -17.58
CA LEU A 339 11.70 8.07 -16.60
C LEU A 339 13.02 7.52 -17.17
N VAL A 340 12.96 6.45 -17.97
CA VAL A 340 14.10 5.87 -18.70
C VAL A 340 14.73 6.87 -19.68
N GLN A 341 13.97 7.84 -20.19
CA GLN A 341 14.51 8.89 -21.08
C GLN A 341 15.26 9.96 -20.27
N HIS A 342 14.68 10.50 -19.20
CA HIS A 342 15.37 11.47 -18.33
C HIS A 342 16.64 10.88 -17.69
N ALA A 343 16.59 9.62 -17.22
CA ALA A 343 17.74 8.94 -16.63
C ALA A 343 18.97 8.83 -17.57
N ARG A 344 18.78 8.91 -18.90
CA ARG A 344 19.91 8.90 -19.86
C ARG A 344 20.71 10.21 -19.85
N TRP A 345 20.06 11.33 -19.57
CA TRP A 345 20.69 12.66 -19.53
C TRP A 345 21.37 12.95 -18.18
N LEU A 346 21.07 12.15 -17.16
CA LEU A 346 21.54 12.29 -15.78
C LEU A 346 22.34 11.05 -15.32
N ASN A 347 22.91 10.29 -16.26
CA ASN A 347 23.57 9.01 -15.99
C ASN A 347 24.87 9.13 -15.18
N GLU A 348 25.47 10.33 -15.11
CA GLU A 348 26.63 10.63 -14.26
C GLU A 348 26.24 10.89 -12.78
N ASP A 349 24.99 11.27 -12.51
CA ASP A 349 24.50 11.48 -11.14
C ASP A 349 24.21 10.12 -10.46
N ARG A 350 25.10 9.77 -9.54
CA ARG A 350 25.04 8.55 -8.72
C ARG A 350 23.77 8.40 -7.88
N PHE A 351 23.15 9.49 -7.43
CA PHE A 351 21.95 9.48 -6.60
C PHE A 351 20.70 9.30 -7.46
N VAL A 352 20.65 9.99 -8.61
CA VAL A 352 19.65 9.74 -9.66
C VAL A 352 19.69 8.27 -10.08
N MET A 353 20.87 7.74 -10.44
CA MET A 353 21.00 6.35 -10.88
C MET A 353 20.68 5.32 -9.78
N SER A 354 21.05 5.58 -8.51
CA SER A 354 20.66 4.71 -7.39
C SER A 354 19.15 4.69 -7.18
N SER A 355 18.51 5.85 -7.18
CA SER A 355 17.06 5.95 -6.94
C SER A 355 16.24 5.43 -8.11
N PHE A 356 16.71 5.63 -9.35
CA PHE A 356 16.16 5.02 -10.56
C PHE A 356 16.14 3.50 -10.48
N GLU A 357 17.26 2.85 -10.17
CA GLU A 357 17.33 1.38 -10.09
C GLU A 357 16.48 0.80 -8.94
N ASP A 358 16.41 1.48 -7.78
CA ASP A 358 15.53 1.09 -6.68
C ASP A 358 14.04 1.12 -7.08
N VAL A 359 13.57 2.20 -7.70
CA VAL A 359 12.18 2.35 -8.15
C VAL A 359 11.88 1.42 -9.34
N LYS A 360 12.82 1.24 -10.26
CA LYS A 360 12.71 0.31 -11.40
C LYS A 360 12.58 -1.14 -10.95
N LYS A 361 13.36 -1.55 -9.97
CA LYS A 361 13.22 -2.87 -9.33
C LYS A 361 11.86 -3.01 -8.66
N PHE A 362 11.43 -2.03 -7.87
CA PHE A 362 10.11 -2.07 -7.20
C PHE A 362 8.95 -2.16 -8.21
N HIS A 363 8.98 -1.35 -9.26
CA HIS A 363 7.99 -1.39 -10.35
C HIS A 363 7.91 -2.76 -11.01
N SER A 364 9.06 -3.35 -11.36
CA SER A 364 9.13 -4.70 -11.96
C SER A 364 8.60 -5.79 -11.02
N GLU A 365 8.80 -5.65 -9.71
CA GLU A 365 8.24 -6.57 -8.71
C GLU A 365 6.72 -6.45 -8.59
N VAL A 366 6.16 -5.25 -8.72
CA VAL A 366 4.69 -5.02 -8.75
C VAL A 366 4.07 -5.56 -10.04
N GLU A 367 4.66 -5.27 -11.20
CA GLU A 367 4.17 -5.75 -12.49
C GLU A 367 4.25 -7.29 -12.59
N GLY A 368 5.39 -7.87 -12.20
CA GLY A 368 5.58 -9.31 -12.17
C GLY A 368 4.61 -10.02 -11.22
N ALA A 369 4.30 -9.41 -10.06
CA ALA A 369 3.26 -9.90 -9.18
C ALA A 369 1.88 -9.85 -9.85
N ALA A 370 1.50 -8.73 -10.47
CA ALA A 370 0.21 -8.58 -11.15
C ALA A 370 -0.02 -9.64 -12.22
N VAL A 371 0.94 -9.81 -13.14
CA VAL A 371 0.88 -10.82 -14.21
C VAL A 371 0.76 -12.22 -13.63
N ARG A 372 1.59 -12.56 -12.63
CA ARG A 372 1.58 -13.90 -12.02
C ARG A 372 0.27 -14.18 -11.27
N LEU A 373 -0.34 -13.17 -10.67
CA LEU A 373 -1.63 -13.27 -10.01
C LEU A 373 -2.76 -13.47 -11.02
N GLU A 374 -2.77 -12.74 -12.14
CA GLU A 374 -3.74 -12.92 -13.22
C GLU A 374 -3.70 -14.36 -13.78
N GLU A 375 -2.51 -14.89 -14.08
CA GLU A 375 -2.31 -16.29 -14.50
C GLU A 375 -2.91 -17.30 -13.51
N LEU A 376 -2.55 -17.17 -12.22
CA LEU A 376 -2.96 -18.11 -11.17
C LEU A 376 -4.46 -18.05 -10.91
N LEU A 377 -5.05 -16.85 -10.93
CA LEU A 377 -6.48 -16.66 -10.71
C LEU A 377 -7.31 -17.12 -11.91
N LEU A 378 -6.82 -16.97 -13.15
CA LEU A 378 -7.38 -17.62 -14.34
C LEU A 378 -7.34 -19.14 -14.23
N GLN A 379 -6.20 -19.71 -13.80
CA GLN A 379 -6.07 -21.16 -13.57
C GLN A 379 -7.04 -21.64 -12.48
N LYS A 380 -7.20 -20.86 -11.40
CA LYS A 380 -8.16 -21.12 -10.31
C LYS A 380 -9.61 -21.10 -10.80
N LYS A 381 -10.00 -20.05 -11.56
CA LYS A 381 -11.33 -19.91 -12.18
C LYS A 381 -11.66 -21.12 -13.05
N LYS A 382 -10.71 -21.60 -13.86
CA LYS A 382 -10.87 -22.82 -14.69
C LYS A 382 -11.08 -24.07 -13.82
N LYS A 383 -10.30 -24.27 -12.75
CA LYS A 383 -10.48 -25.40 -11.82
C LYS A 383 -11.83 -25.36 -11.11
N ILE A 384 -12.27 -24.20 -10.63
CA ILE A 384 -13.59 -24.01 -9.99
C ILE A 384 -14.71 -24.37 -10.97
N MET A 385 -14.63 -23.93 -12.23
CA MET A 385 -15.62 -24.29 -13.25
C MET A 385 -15.64 -25.80 -13.57
N GLN A 386 -14.47 -26.43 -13.68
CA GLN A 386 -14.38 -27.88 -13.89
C GLN A 386 -14.97 -28.66 -12.72
N ALA A 387 -14.66 -28.25 -11.48
CA ALA A 387 -15.18 -28.88 -10.27
C ALA A 387 -16.71 -28.70 -10.15
N ALA A 388 -17.25 -27.54 -10.52
CA ALA A 388 -18.71 -27.34 -10.58
C ALA A 388 -19.39 -28.28 -11.61
N ARG A 389 -18.75 -28.52 -12.77
CA ARG A 389 -19.26 -29.48 -13.77
C ARG A 389 -19.23 -30.93 -13.26
N VAL A 390 -18.16 -31.33 -12.56
CA VAL A 390 -18.06 -32.68 -11.96
C VAL A 390 -19.14 -32.86 -10.89
N ASN A 391 -19.29 -31.90 -9.97
CA ASN A 391 -20.35 -31.96 -8.96
C ASN A 391 -21.77 -32.07 -9.55
N ALA A 392 -22.04 -31.43 -10.69
CA ALA A 392 -23.35 -31.56 -11.36
C ALA A 392 -23.59 -32.99 -11.88
N LEU A 393 -22.59 -33.57 -12.56
CA LEU A 393 -22.62 -34.96 -13.03
C LEU A 393 -22.71 -35.96 -11.86
N GLU A 394 -22.07 -35.68 -10.73
CA GLU A 394 -22.18 -36.49 -9.51
C GLU A 394 -23.61 -36.49 -8.96
N VAL A 395 -24.29 -35.34 -8.94
CA VAL A 395 -25.71 -35.24 -8.52
C VAL A 395 -26.61 -36.03 -9.49
N GLU A 396 -26.49 -35.81 -10.79
CA GLU A 396 -27.23 -36.55 -11.82
C GLU A 396 -27.01 -38.07 -11.69
N THR A 397 -25.77 -38.50 -11.49
CA THR A 397 -25.43 -39.93 -11.28
C THR A 397 -26.03 -40.47 -9.99
N HIS A 398 -26.03 -39.67 -8.91
CA HIS A 398 -26.60 -40.08 -7.63
C HIS A 398 -28.12 -40.20 -7.68
N GLU A 399 -28.80 -39.34 -8.44
CA GLU A 399 -30.24 -39.44 -8.71
C GLU A 399 -30.58 -40.73 -9.49
N VAL A 400 -29.83 -41.04 -10.55
CA VAL A 400 -29.98 -42.29 -11.32
C VAL A 400 -29.72 -43.54 -10.46
N LEU A 401 -28.65 -43.55 -9.67
CA LEU A 401 -28.34 -44.66 -8.75
C LEU A 401 -29.42 -44.83 -7.68
N SER A 402 -29.89 -43.73 -7.08
CA SER A 402 -30.98 -43.77 -6.09
C SER A 402 -32.29 -44.29 -6.71
N TRP A 403 -32.59 -43.92 -7.95
CA TRP A 403 -33.74 -44.46 -8.68
C TRP A 403 -33.60 -45.96 -8.96
N LEU A 404 -32.43 -46.40 -9.44
CA LEU A 404 -32.14 -47.81 -9.73
C LEU A 404 -32.31 -48.68 -8.47
N THR A 405 -31.68 -48.32 -7.36
CA THR A 405 -31.71 -49.10 -6.11
C THR A 405 -33.10 -49.09 -5.45
N ASN A 406 -33.76 -47.94 -5.36
CA ASN A 406 -34.99 -47.82 -4.55
C ASN A 406 -36.29 -48.08 -5.31
N LYS A 407 -36.31 -47.91 -6.65
CA LYS A 407 -37.50 -48.06 -7.48
C LYS A 407 -37.33 -49.10 -8.58
N GLY A 408 -36.21 -49.07 -9.30
CA GLY A 408 -35.93 -49.99 -10.39
C GLY A 408 -35.86 -51.44 -9.93
N GLU A 409 -34.97 -51.74 -8.98
CA GLU A 409 -34.77 -53.09 -8.44
C GLU A 409 -36.05 -53.64 -7.79
N HIS A 410 -36.71 -52.86 -6.93
CA HIS A 410 -37.95 -53.29 -6.28
C HIS A 410 -39.06 -53.63 -7.29
N ALA A 411 -39.27 -52.80 -8.32
CA ALA A 411 -40.28 -53.07 -9.34
C ALA A 411 -39.95 -54.33 -10.16
N LEU A 412 -38.69 -54.49 -10.58
CA LEU A 412 -38.25 -55.67 -11.34
C LEU A 412 -38.38 -56.96 -10.54
N VAL A 413 -38.03 -56.95 -9.24
CA VAL A 413 -38.22 -58.10 -8.34
C VAL A 413 -39.71 -58.39 -8.12
N GLN A 414 -40.53 -57.36 -7.91
CA GLN A 414 -41.98 -57.53 -7.72
C GLN A 414 -42.68 -58.13 -8.95
N HIS A 415 -42.21 -57.82 -10.16
CA HIS A 415 -42.77 -58.35 -11.41
C HIS A 415 -42.13 -59.67 -11.88
N ALA A 416 -41.16 -60.24 -11.14
CA ALA A 416 -40.49 -61.49 -11.51
C ALA A 416 -41.40 -62.73 -11.43
N ASP A 417 -42.34 -62.74 -10.47
CA ASP A 417 -43.33 -63.82 -10.31
C ASP A 417 -44.63 -63.49 -11.07
N LEU A 418 -45.16 -64.45 -11.84
CA LEU A 418 -46.45 -64.29 -12.52
C LEU A 418 -47.63 -64.44 -11.54
N ALA A 419 -48.61 -63.53 -11.64
CA ALA A 419 -49.85 -63.66 -10.91
C ALA A 419 -50.66 -64.92 -11.29
N ASN A 420 -51.33 -65.52 -10.31
CA ASN A 420 -52.01 -66.80 -10.42
C ASN A 420 -53.44 -66.76 -11.03
N SER A 421 -53.87 -65.62 -11.56
CA SER A 421 -55.22 -65.46 -12.14
C SER A 421 -55.25 -64.45 -13.28
N LEU A 422 -56.09 -64.70 -14.29
CA LEU A 422 -56.19 -63.87 -15.50
C LEU A 422 -56.45 -62.37 -15.23
N PRO A 423 -57.30 -61.96 -14.26
CA PRO A 423 -57.48 -60.55 -13.93
C PRO A 423 -56.23 -59.92 -13.30
N ALA A 424 -55.52 -60.67 -12.45
CA ALA A 424 -54.31 -60.18 -11.80
C ALA A 424 -53.13 -60.07 -12.78
N ILE A 425 -53.03 -60.97 -13.77
CA ILE A 425 -52.04 -60.88 -14.86
C ILE A 425 -52.25 -59.59 -15.67
N ARG A 426 -53.50 -59.23 -16.03
CA ARG A 426 -53.80 -57.97 -16.73
C ARG A 426 -53.47 -56.72 -15.91
N GLN A 427 -53.64 -56.78 -14.59
CA GLN A 427 -53.23 -55.68 -13.71
C GLN A 427 -51.70 -55.56 -13.65
N GLN A 428 -51.00 -56.69 -13.51
CA GLN A 428 -49.54 -56.77 -13.52
C GLN A 428 -48.93 -56.25 -14.84
N GLU A 429 -49.59 -56.52 -15.98
CA GLU A 429 -49.26 -55.98 -17.30
C GLU A 429 -49.36 -54.45 -17.34
N GLN A 430 -50.49 -53.86 -16.90
CA GLN A 430 -50.65 -52.40 -16.85
C GLN A 430 -49.67 -51.71 -15.89
N ASP A 431 -49.40 -52.32 -14.73
CA ASP A 431 -48.46 -51.76 -13.76
C ASP A 431 -47.01 -51.80 -14.29
N PHE A 432 -46.65 -52.85 -15.05
CA PHE A 432 -45.37 -52.95 -15.74
C PHE A 432 -45.25 -51.97 -16.91
N GLU A 433 -46.29 -51.81 -17.75
CA GLU A 433 -46.32 -50.78 -18.81
C GLU A 433 -46.12 -49.37 -18.23
N LYS A 434 -46.78 -49.07 -17.10
CA LYS A 434 -46.64 -47.81 -16.38
C LYS A 434 -45.22 -47.62 -15.82
N PHE A 435 -44.62 -48.67 -15.24
CA PHE A 435 -43.22 -48.65 -14.80
C PHE A 435 -42.26 -48.41 -15.99
N TYR A 436 -42.45 -49.10 -17.10
CA TYR A 436 -41.65 -48.93 -18.32
C TYR A 436 -41.76 -47.51 -18.88
N PHE A 437 -42.98 -46.98 -18.98
CA PHE A 437 -43.22 -45.60 -19.44
C PHE A 437 -42.55 -44.56 -18.53
N VAL A 438 -42.69 -44.69 -17.20
CA VAL A 438 -42.01 -43.81 -16.24
C VAL A 438 -40.48 -43.95 -16.35
N SER A 439 -39.95 -45.16 -16.55
CA SER A 439 -38.51 -45.40 -16.73
C SER A 439 -37.95 -44.76 -18.00
N MET A 440 -38.73 -44.74 -19.08
CA MET A 440 -38.38 -44.12 -20.36
C MET A 440 -38.46 -42.58 -20.31
N VAL A 441 -39.51 -42.04 -19.68
CA VAL A 441 -39.80 -40.60 -19.65
C VAL A 441 -39.02 -39.87 -18.55
N SER A 442 -38.82 -40.47 -17.38
CA SER A 442 -38.11 -39.83 -16.26
C SER A 442 -36.58 -39.82 -16.39
N ASN A 443 -35.99 -40.66 -17.24
CA ASN A 443 -34.54 -40.75 -17.42
C ASN A 443 -34.04 -40.07 -18.71
N GLY A 444 -34.88 -39.31 -19.43
CA GLY A 444 -34.45 -38.55 -20.61
C GLY A 444 -33.96 -39.39 -21.80
N PHE A 445 -34.39 -40.64 -21.91
CA PHE A 445 -34.01 -41.57 -22.99
C PHE A 445 -35.02 -41.63 -24.15
N ALA A 446 -36.06 -40.80 -24.14
CA ALA A 446 -36.90 -40.51 -25.30
C ALA A 446 -36.26 -39.38 -26.14
N GLN A 447 -36.16 -39.60 -27.45
CA GLN A 447 -35.46 -38.77 -28.46
C GLN A 447 -35.93 -37.32 -28.54
#